data_AF-A0A4R2ZRP8-F1
#
_entry.id   AF-A0A4R2ZRP8-F1
#
_cell.length_a   1.000
_cell.length_b   1.000
_cell.length_c   1.000
_cell.angle_alpha   90.00
_cell.angle_beta   90.00
_cell.angle_gamma   90.00
#
_symmetry.space_group_name_H-M   'P 1'
#
loop_
_entity.id
_entity.type
_entity.pdbx_description
1 polymer ?
#
loop_
_entity_poly.entity_id
_entity_poly.type
_entity_poly.pdbx_seq_one_letter_code
_entity_poly.pdbx_strand_id
1 'polypeptide(L)'
;MENNQTDDIHKQMEKLRTAMPIWGVEANDLIELAGNAERAATPVDERVLQRARGLLETFTGWHNTLLFWEEQDAAPAMSADIRVIRGSLDAMRNEVDIATAKFRL
;
A
#
# COMPACT_ATOMS: atom_id res chain seq x y z
N MET A 1 -27.52 -13.82 -8.02
CA MET A 1 -26.55 -13.86 -6.90
C MET A 1 -25.43 -12.81 -7.06
N GLU A 2 -25.43 -11.98 -8.11
CA GLU A 2 -24.41 -10.94 -8.36
C GLU A 2 -24.44 -9.74 -7.39
N ASN A 3 -25.61 -9.30 -6.90
CA ASN A 3 -25.70 -8.11 -6.03
C ASN A 3 -24.85 -8.20 -4.75
N ASN A 4 -24.66 -9.40 -4.17
CA ASN A 4 -23.87 -9.55 -2.94
C ASN A 4 -22.37 -9.33 -3.15
N GLN A 5 -21.83 -9.64 -4.34
CA GLN A 5 -20.41 -9.53 -4.61
C GLN A 5 -20.00 -8.08 -4.86
N THR A 6 -20.79 -7.34 -5.64
CA THR A 6 -20.56 -5.90 -5.87
C THR A 6 -20.68 -5.11 -4.57
N ASP A 7 -21.68 -5.42 -3.73
CA ASP A 7 -21.84 -4.78 -2.43
C ASP A 7 -20.67 -5.07 -1.47
N ASP A 8 -20.09 -6.28 -1.53
CA ASP A 8 -18.90 -6.61 -0.75
C ASP A 8 -17.67 -5.84 -1.25
N ILE A 9 -17.45 -5.77 -2.57
CA ILE A 9 -16.36 -4.99 -3.17
C ILE A 9 -16.46 -3.52 -2.76
N HIS A 10 -17.64 -2.90 -2.84
CA HIS A 10 -17.82 -1.52 -2.39
C HIS A 10 -17.47 -1.33 -0.91
N LYS A 11 -17.90 -2.23 -0.03
CA LYS A 11 -17.54 -2.18 1.40
C LYS A 11 -16.04 -2.29 1.63
N GLN A 12 -15.36 -3.17 0.88
CA GLN A 12 -13.91 -3.29 1.00
C GLN A 12 -13.18 -2.05 0.45
N MET A 13 -13.68 -1.46 -0.64
CA MET A 13 -13.16 -0.21 -1.21
C MET A 13 -13.30 0.96 -0.22
N GLU A 14 -14.39 1.04 0.54
CA GLU A 14 -14.54 2.04 1.62
C GLU A 14 -13.55 1.85 2.76
N LYS A 15 -13.31 0.60 3.18
CA LYS A 15 -12.28 0.28 4.18
C LYS A 15 -10.89 0.68 3.68
N LEU A 16 -10.57 0.36 2.43
CA LEU A 16 -9.32 0.75 1.77
C LEU A 16 -9.13 2.26 1.79
N ARG A 17 -10.15 3.03 1.39
CA ARG A 17 -10.12 4.50 1.40
C ARG A 17 -9.88 5.07 2.79
N THR A 18 -10.38 4.40 3.82
CA THR A 18 -10.17 4.81 5.22
C THR A 18 -8.76 4.45 5.72
N ALA A 19 -8.22 3.31 5.29
CA ALA A 19 -6.90 2.84 5.68
C ALA A 19 -5.75 3.57 4.95
N MET A 20 -5.96 3.95 3.69
CA MET A 20 -4.95 4.59 2.84
C MET A 20 -4.27 5.81 3.49
N PRO A 21 -4.98 6.79 4.07
CA PRO A 21 -4.34 7.91 4.75
C PRO A 21 -3.44 7.48 5.92
N ILE A 22 -3.87 6.46 6.67
CA ILE A 22 -3.11 5.94 7.82
C ILE A 22 -1.81 5.29 7.32
N TRP A 23 -1.90 4.47 6.28
CA TRP A 23 -0.73 3.86 5.66
C TRP A 23 0.19 4.87 4.98
N GLY A 24 -0.36 5.96 4.43
CA GLY A 24 0.44 7.04 3.87
C GLY A 24 1.29 7.75 4.93
N VAL A 25 0.72 7.99 6.12
CA VAL A 25 1.48 8.50 7.26
C VAL A 25 2.56 7.51 7.69
N GLU A 26 2.22 6.22 7.83
CA GLU A 26 3.20 5.20 8.21
C GLU A 26 4.33 5.04 7.18
N ALA A 27 4.01 5.10 5.89
CA ALA A 27 4.98 5.10 4.81
C ALA A 27 5.93 6.31 4.91
N ASN A 28 5.39 7.51 5.13
CA ASN A 28 6.20 8.72 5.27
C ASN A 28 7.14 8.65 6.49
N ASP A 29 6.63 8.17 7.63
CA ASP A 29 7.45 7.97 8.84
C ASP A 29 8.64 7.04 8.56
N LEU A 30 8.41 5.93 7.83
CA LEU A 30 9.47 4.98 7.46
C LEU A 30 10.49 5.61 6.50
N ILE A 31 10.04 6.41 5.53
CA ILE A 31 10.89 7.12 4.58
C ILE A 31 11.79 8.14 5.31
N GLU A 32 11.22 8.90 6.24
CA GLU A 32 11.95 9.87 7.03
C GLU A 32 12.98 9.20 7.96
N LEU A 33 12.60 8.11 8.62
CA LEU A 33 13.52 7.31 9.44
C LEU A 33 14.69 6.78 8.60
N ALA A 34 14.43 6.29 7.40
CA ALA A 34 15.47 5.85 6.48
C ALA A 34 16.43 6.97 6.07
N GLY A 35 15.89 8.12 5.67
CA GLY A 35 16.71 9.26 5.31
C GLY A 35 17.54 9.81 6.48
N ASN A 36 16.99 9.77 7.70
CA ASN A 36 17.70 10.18 8.90
C ASN A 36 18.85 9.22 9.23
N ALA A 37 18.60 7.92 9.19
CA ALA A 37 19.60 6.90 9.48
C ALA A 37 20.75 6.92 8.47
N GLU A 38 20.44 7.06 7.18
CA GLU A 38 21.42 7.26 6.11
C GLU A 38 22.30 8.49 6.37
N ARG A 39 21.70 9.64 6.68
CA ARG A 39 22.44 10.88 6.98
C ARG A 39 23.31 10.79 8.23
N ALA A 40 22.87 10.03 9.23
CA ALA A 40 23.61 9.83 10.47
C ALA A 40 24.65 8.69 10.39
N ALA A 41 24.69 7.94 9.28
CA ALA A 41 25.46 6.70 9.14
C ALA A 41 25.20 5.69 10.28
N THR A 42 23.93 5.62 10.73
CA THR A 42 23.51 4.73 11.81
C THR A 42 22.72 3.54 11.27
N PRO A 43 22.88 2.34 11.84
CA PRO A 43 22.04 1.20 11.48
C PRO A 43 20.57 1.47 11.87
N VAL A 44 19.67 0.88 11.09
CA VAL A 44 18.24 0.94 11.37
C VAL A 44 17.82 -0.25 12.20
N ASP A 45 16.95 -0.01 13.19
CA ASP A 45 16.43 -1.05 14.07
C ASP A 45 15.66 -2.11 13.24
N GLU A 46 15.94 -3.39 13.47
CA GLU A 46 15.26 -4.52 12.83
C GLU A 46 13.73 -4.41 12.91
N ARG A 47 13.19 -3.86 14.01
CA ARG A 47 11.75 -3.63 14.16
C ARG A 47 11.20 -2.68 13.10
N VAL A 48 11.97 -1.67 12.69
CA VAL A 48 11.59 -0.74 11.62
C VAL A 48 11.60 -1.48 10.28
N LEU A 49 12.58 -2.35 10.05
CA LEU A 49 12.64 -3.19 8.84
C LEU A 49 11.42 -4.12 8.73
N GLN A 50 11.05 -4.77 9.84
CA GLN A 50 9.88 -5.65 9.89
C GLN A 50 8.58 -4.88 9.66
N ARG A 51 8.45 -3.67 10.22
CA ARG A 51 7.29 -2.81 9.95
C ARG A 51 7.19 -2.45 8.47
N ALA A 52 8.30 -2.04 7.87
CA ALA A 52 8.32 -1.70 6.45
C ALA A 52 7.99 -2.91 5.56
N ARG A 53 8.53 -4.09 5.87
CA ARG A 53 8.17 -5.34 5.17
C ARG A 53 6.68 -5.64 5.29
N GLY A 54 6.11 -5.56 6.49
CA GLY A 54 4.67 -5.79 6.70
C GLY A 54 3.79 -4.81 5.92
N LEU A 55 4.21 -3.55 5.81
CA LEU A 55 3.52 -2.54 5.02
C LEU A 55 3.60 -2.84 3.51
N LEU A 56 4.77 -3.22 3.00
CA LEU A 56 4.97 -3.62 1.60
C LEU A 56 4.15 -4.86 1.23
N GLU A 57 4.10 -5.86 2.10
CA GLU A 57 3.27 -7.05 1.93
C GLU A 57 1.78 -6.69 1.90
N THR A 58 1.34 -5.80 2.79
CA THR A 58 -0.03 -5.29 2.83
C THR A 58 -0.41 -4.58 1.53
N PHE A 59 0.44 -3.69 1.04
CA PHE A 59 0.22 -2.99 -0.23
C PHE A 59 0.17 -3.95 -1.41
N THR A 60 1.06 -4.94 -1.44
CA THR A 60 1.11 -5.95 -2.50
C THR A 60 -0.16 -6.82 -2.50
N GLY A 61 -0.62 -7.24 -1.33
CA GLY A 61 -1.86 -8.00 -1.18
C GLY A 61 -3.07 -7.24 -1.74
N TRP A 62 -3.24 -5.99 -1.32
CA TRP A 62 -4.34 -5.15 -1.80
C TRP A 62 -4.24 -4.80 -3.28
N HIS A 63 -3.04 -4.50 -3.78
CA HIS A 63 -2.81 -4.29 -5.21
C HIS A 63 -3.31 -5.49 -6.03
N ASN A 64 -2.95 -6.70 -5.62
CA ASN A 64 -3.35 -7.92 -6.33
C ASN A 64 -4.85 -8.19 -6.24
N THR A 65 -5.47 -7.94 -5.07
CA THR A 65 -6.94 -8.02 -4.91
C THR A 65 -7.66 -7.04 -5.84
N LEU A 66 -7.18 -5.80 -5.92
CA LEU A 66 -7.75 -4.76 -6.78
C LEU A 66 -7.59 -5.11 -8.26
N LEU A 67 -6.43 -5.62 -8.67
CA LEU A 67 -6.22 -6.12 -10.03
C LEU A 67 -7.20 -7.26 -10.37
N PHE A 68 -7.35 -8.22 -9.47
CA PHE A 68 -8.29 -9.32 -9.65
C PHE A 68 -9.74 -8.83 -9.82
N TRP A 69 -10.18 -7.86 -9.01
CA TRP A 69 -11.52 -7.29 -9.16
C TRP A 69 -11.70 -6.51 -10.46
N GLU A 70 -10.68 -5.82 -10.94
CA GLU A 70 -10.73 -5.15 -12.24
C GLU A 70 -10.91 -6.15 -13.40
N GLU A 71 -10.21 -7.28 -13.34
CA GLU A 71 -10.24 -8.33 -14.37
C GLU A 71 -11.59 -9.08 -14.44
N GLN A 72 -12.43 -9.01 -13.40
CA GLN A 72 -13.76 -9.63 -13.36
C GLN A 72 -14.89 -8.81 -14.02
N ASP A 73 -14.56 -8.00 -15.04
CA ASP A 73 -15.53 -7.18 -15.78
C ASP A 73 -16.32 -6.21 -14.88
N ALA A 74 -15.59 -5.59 -13.93
CA ALA A 74 -16.14 -4.55 -13.06
C ALA A 74 -16.82 -3.43 -13.86
N ALA A 75 -17.98 -2.95 -13.39
CA ALA A 75 -18.66 -1.81 -13.99
C ALA A 75 -17.69 -0.62 -14.17
N PRO A 76 -17.78 0.16 -15.26
CA PRO A 76 -16.75 1.17 -15.61
C PRO A 76 -16.39 2.15 -14.49
N ALA A 77 -17.36 2.59 -13.69
CA ALA A 77 -17.13 3.47 -12.55
C ALA A 77 -16.31 2.79 -11.43
N MET A 78 -16.63 1.53 -11.12
CA MET A 78 -15.89 0.74 -10.12
C MET A 78 -14.48 0.42 -10.61
N SER A 79 -14.31 0.12 -11.90
CA SER A 79 -12.99 -0.08 -12.51
C SER A 79 -12.12 1.18 -12.42
N ALA A 80 -12.68 2.36 -12.67
CA ALA A 80 -11.96 3.63 -12.52
C ALA A 80 -11.51 3.87 -11.07
N ASP A 81 -12.40 3.65 -10.09
CA ASP A 81 -12.08 3.77 -8.68
C ASP A 81 -10.96 2.79 -8.25
N ILE A 82 -11.05 1.53 -8.70
CA ILE A 82 -10.03 0.51 -8.47
C ILE A 82 -8.66 0.96 -8.99
N ARG A 83 -8.60 1.51 -10.21
CA ARG A 83 -7.34 2.00 -10.80
C ARG A 83 -6.72 3.13 -9.99
N VAL A 84 -7.53 4.08 -9.50
CA VAL A 84 -7.04 5.20 -8.68
C VAL A 84 -6.43 4.71 -7.37
N ILE A 85 -7.13 3.80 -6.67
CA ILE A 85 -6.63 3.23 -5.42
C ILE A 85 -5.36 2.42 -5.67
N ARG A 86 -5.35 1.59 -6.71
CA ARG A 86 -4.20 0.76 -7.05
C ARG A 86 -2.97 1.61 -7.39
N GLY A 87 -3.13 2.65 -8.19
CA GLY A 87 -2.04 3.59 -8.48
C GLY A 87 -1.49 4.28 -7.24
N SER A 88 -2.35 4.57 -6.26
CA SER A 88 -1.93 5.16 -4.97
C SER A 88 -1.13 4.15 -4.13
N LEU A 89 -1.56 2.89 -4.08
CA LEU A 89 -0.84 1.81 -3.40
C LEU A 89 0.52 1.54 -4.05
N ASP A 90 0.60 1.56 -5.38
CA ASP A 90 1.86 1.38 -6.11
C ASP A 90 2.85 2.52 -5.83
N ALA A 91 2.37 3.76 -5.79
CA ALA A 91 3.21 4.91 -5.44
C ALA A 91 3.78 4.76 -4.02
N MET A 92 2.93 4.50 -3.03
CA MET A 92 3.38 4.31 -1.64
C MET A 92 4.34 3.12 -1.50
N ARG A 93 4.04 2.00 -2.17
CA ARG A 93 4.91 0.82 -2.18
C ARG A 93 6.28 1.17 -2.74
N ASN A 94 6.35 1.87 -3.87
CA ASN A 94 7.62 2.24 -4.49
C ASN A 94 8.45 3.16 -3.59
N GLU A 95 7.81 4.15 -2.95
CA GLU A 95 8.52 5.05 -2.03
C GLU A 95 9.08 4.32 -0.81
N VAL A 96 8.29 3.43 -0.19
CA VAL A 96 8.74 2.61 0.94
C VAL A 96 9.82 1.62 0.51
N ASP A 97 9.70 0.99 -0.65
CA ASP A 97 10.71 0.06 -1.19
C ASP A 97 12.05 0.78 -1.43
N ILE A 98 12.02 1.96 -2.04
CA ILE A 98 13.21 2.80 -2.25
C ILE A 98 13.84 3.22 -0.92
N ALA A 99 13.03 3.67 0.04
CA ALA A 99 13.53 4.03 1.36
C ALA A 99 14.15 2.84 2.08
N THR A 100 13.52 1.67 1.98
CA THR A 100 13.99 0.46 2.66
C THR A 100 15.20 -0.17 2.00
N ALA A 101 15.39 0.01 0.70
CA ALA A 101 16.60 -0.40 0.00
C ALA A 101 17.87 0.32 0.53
N LYS A 102 17.71 1.44 1.24
CA LYS A 102 18.82 2.15 1.91
C LYS A 102 19.24 1.48 3.21
N PHE A 103 18.40 0.63 3.77
CA PHE A 103 18.69 -0.10 5.01
C PHE A 103 19.67 -1.27 4.83
N ARG A 104 20.37 -1.36 3.69
CA ARG A 104 21.25 -2.49 3.36
C ARG A 104 22.07 -2.93 4.58
N LEU A 105 21.77 -4.16 5.01
CA LEU A 105 22.59 -5.02 5.88
C LEU A 105 24.03 -5.11 5.35
#